data_AF-A0A1F9ACD0-F1
#
_entry.id   AF-A0A1F9ACD0-F1
#
_cell.length_a   1.000
_cell.length_b   1.000
_cell.length_c   1.000
_cell.angle_alpha   90.00
_cell.angle_beta   90.00
_cell.angle_gamma   90.00
#
_symmetry.space_group_name_H-M   'P 1'
#
loop_
_entity.id
_entity.type
_entity.pdbx_description
1 polymer ?
#
loop_
_entity_poly.entity_id
_entity_poly.type
_entity_poly.pdbx_seq_one_letter_code
_entity_poly.pdbx_strand_id
1 'polypeptide(L)'
;MPIDTVTVYHVFWLLAEGELKGKQMWTPFYGAKYKNDLVTKIAKQWKCDAARIHLNRGCEGTAQHQMQMRLAVQKLGLPTMTFEGNMADEREFDEGKAQRMIDLFITETLGRKEVKD
;
A
#
# COMPACT_ATOMS: atom_id res chain seq x y z
N MET A 1 -3.05 33.25 16.68
CA MET A 1 -4.12 32.36 17.19
C MET A 1 -3.46 31.47 18.24
N PRO A 2 -3.80 31.60 19.54
CA PRO A 2 -3.16 30.78 20.57
C PRO A 2 -3.69 29.35 20.46
N ILE A 3 -2.81 28.39 20.22
CA ILE A 3 -3.16 26.96 20.20
C ILE A 3 -3.42 26.57 21.65
N ASP A 4 -4.63 26.11 21.97
CA ASP A 4 -4.96 25.68 23.32
C ASP A 4 -4.17 24.43 23.72
N THR A 5 -3.96 24.27 25.02
CA THR A 5 -3.19 23.17 25.59
C THR A 5 -3.79 21.82 25.24
N VAL A 6 -5.11 21.72 25.05
CA VAL A 6 -5.81 20.49 24.66
C VAL A 6 -5.39 20.02 23.28
N THR A 7 -5.29 20.93 22.32
CA THR A 7 -4.83 20.66 20.95
C THR A 7 -3.37 20.21 20.95
N VAL A 8 -2.52 20.84 21.77
CA VAL A 8 -1.12 20.44 21.95
C VAL A 8 -1.01 19.02 22.50
N TYR A 9 -1.75 18.69 23.56
CA TYR A 9 -1.76 17.34 24.13
C TYR A 9 -2.30 16.30 23.15
N HIS A 10 -3.32 16.64 22.36
CA HIS A 10 -3.88 15.71 21.37
C HIS A 10 -2.89 15.39 20.25
N VAL A 11 -2.17 16.39 19.74
CA VAL A 11 -1.11 16.19 18.73
C VAL A 11 0.02 15.32 19.29
N PHE A 12 0.49 15.60 20.51
CA PHE A 12 1.52 14.76 21.13
C PHE A 12 1.05 13.35 21.42
N TRP A 13 -0.22 13.15 21.79
CA TRP A 13 -0.79 11.82 22.03
C TRP A 13 -0.93 11.03 20.74
N LEU A 14 -1.33 11.66 19.64
CA LEU A 14 -1.39 11.03 18.32
C LEU A 14 0.01 10.69 17.80
N LEU A 15 1.00 11.56 18.03
CA LEU A 15 2.40 11.32 17.67
C LEU A 15 3.01 10.20 18.53
N ALA A 16 2.71 10.19 19.83
CA ALA A 16 3.15 9.16 20.75
C ALA A 16 2.43 7.82 20.51
N GLU A 17 1.14 7.81 20.17
CA GLU A 17 0.48 6.60 19.69
C GLU A 17 1.06 6.12 18.37
N GLY A 18 1.36 7.05 17.45
CA GLY A 18 2.12 6.77 16.24
C GLY A 18 3.41 6.04 16.60
N GLU A 19 4.32 6.66 17.33
CA GLU A 19 5.62 6.06 17.65
C GLU A 19 5.55 4.82 18.55
N LEU A 20 4.71 4.83 19.59
CA LEU A 20 4.63 3.77 20.60
C LEU A 20 3.73 2.60 20.17
N LYS A 21 2.66 2.84 19.41
CA LYS A 21 1.79 1.77 18.87
C LYS A 21 2.15 1.39 17.44
N GLY A 22 3.05 2.11 16.78
CA GLY A 22 3.11 2.04 15.33
C GLY A 22 4.25 2.82 14.71
N LYS A 23 5.44 2.22 14.78
CA LYS A 23 6.31 2.12 13.62
C LYS A 23 5.53 1.51 12.42
N GLN A 24 4.41 2.10 12.00
CA GLN A 24 3.43 1.51 11.09
C GLN A 24 4.00 1.49 9.67
N MET A 25 4.87 2.45 9.35
CA MET A 25 5.73 2.38 8.18
C MET A 25 6.66 1.15 8.20
N TRP A 26 7.06 0.69 9.39
CA TRP A 26 7.90 -0.49 9.62
C TRP A 26 7.11 -1.76 9.89
N THR A 27 5.78 -1.72 9.86
CA THR A 27 4.92 -2.91 9.98
C THR A 27 5.36 -4.08 9.09
N PRO A 28 5.81 -3.85 7.84
CA PRO A 28 6.35 -4.91 6.98
C PRO A 28 7.53 -5.69 7.59
N PHE A 29 8.31 -5.06 8.46
CA PHE A 29 9.51 -5.65 9.08
C PHE A 29 9.19 -6.53 10.29
N TYR A 30 7.99 -6.39 10.87
CA TYR A 30 7.59 -7.13 12.07
C TYR A 30 6.85 -8.43 11.76
N GLY A 31 6.44 -8.63 10.51
CA GLY A 31 5.83 -9.87 10.04
C GLY A 31 4.62 -9.67 9.14
N ALA A 32 4.28 -10.74 8.41
CA ALA A 32 3.18 -10.75 7.45
C ALA A 32 1.83 -10.37 8.08
N LYS A 33 1.54 -10.86 9.30
CA LYS A 33 0.27 -10.59 9.98
C LYS A 33 0.03 -9.09 10.15
N TYR A 34 1.03 -8.38 10.66
CA TYR A 34 0.93 -6.95 10.90
C TYR A 34 0.75 -6.18 9.59
N LYS A 35 1.53 -6.53 8.54
CA LYS A 35 1.42 -5.90 7.22
C LYS A 35 0.02 -6.10 6.62
N ASN A 36 -0.52 -7.31 6.74
CA ASN A 36 -1.84 -7.67 6.24
C ASN A 36 -2.96 -6.93 7.00
N ASP A 37 -2.86 -6.83 8.33
CA ASP A 37 -3.83 -6.12 9.17
C ASP A 37 -3.88 -4.63 8.81
N LEU A 38 -2.71 -4.02 8.60
CA LEU A 38 -2.59 -2.62 8.18
C LEU A 38 -3.24 -2.38 6.82
N VAL A 39 -2.87 -3.17 5.82
CA VAL A 39 -3.39 -3.03 4.45
C VAL A 39 -4.89 -3.29 4.40
N THR A 40 -5.38 -4.25 5.19
CA THR A 40 -6.82 -4.52 5.33
C THR A 40 -7.57 -3.32 5.93
N LYS A 41 -7.01 -2.68 6.96
CA LYS A 41 -7.60 -1.47 7.56
C LYS A 41 -7.65 -0.33 6.54
N ILE A 42 -6.55 -0.09 5.83
CA ILE A 42 -6.47 0.94 4.79
C ILE A 42 -7.53 0.68 3.71
N ALA A 43 -7.56 -0.54 3.16
CA ALA A 43 -8.50 -0.90 2.09
C ALA A 43 -9.96 -0.67 2.49
N LYS A 44 -10.34 -1.04 3.73
CA LYS A 44 -11.70 -0.84 4.25
C LYS A 44 -12.00 0.63 4.56
N GLN A 45 -11.10 1.33 5.24
CA GLN A 45 -11.31 2.72 5.66
C GLN A 45 -11.41 3.65 4.46
N TRP A 46 -10.57 3.42 3.44
CA TRP A 46 -10.51 4.25 2.23
C TRP A 46 -11.45 3.75 1.12
N LYS A 47 -12.18 2.65 1.37
CA LYS A 47 -13.14 2.06 0.43
C LYS A 47 -12.50 1.76 -0.93
N CYS A 48 -11.31 1.15 -0.91
CA CYS A 48 -10.60 0.80 -2.13
C CYS A 48 -11.37 -0.23 -2.96
N ASP A 49 -11.43 -0.03 -4.27
CA ASP A 49 -12.07 -0.97 -5.21
C ASP A 49 -11.16 -2.12 -5.63
N ALA A 50 -9.85 -1.92 -5.55
CA ALA A 50 -8.83 -2.84 -6.00
C ALA A 50 -7.48 -2.52 -5.34
N ALA A 51 -6.51 -3.42 -5.44
CA ALA A 51 -5.14 -3.11 -5.06
C ALA A 51 -4.11 -3.49 -6.13
N ARG A 52 -3.08 -2.65 -6.23
CA ARG A 52 -1.90 -2.90 -7.04
C ARG A 52 -0.71 -3.00 -6.11
N ILE A 53 0.07 -4.05 -6.26
CA ILE A 53 1.19 -4.35 -5.36
C ILE A 53 2.50 -4.24 -6.15
N HIS A 54 3.33 -3.27 -5.78
CA HIS A 54 4.67 -3.13 -6.31
C HIS A 54 5.59 -4.17 -5.65
N LEU A 55 6.00 -5.17 -6.42
CA LEU A 55 7.02 -6.14 -6.03
C LEU A 55 8.39 -5.51 -6.18
N ASN A 56 8.90 -4.99 -5.07
CA ASN A 56 10.09 -4.17 -5.10
C ASN A 56 11.36 -5.03 -5.04
N ARG A 57 12.28 -4.83 -5.99
CA ARG A 57 13.57 -5.54 -6.05
C ARG A 57 14.68 -4.85 -5.25
N GLY A 58 14.55 -3.55 -4.94
CA GLY A 58 15.63 -2.75 -4.35
C GLY A 58 15.62 -2.55 -2.84
N CYS A 59 14.51 -2.85 -2.16
CA CYS A 59 14.44 -2.75 -0.69
C CYS A 59 13.73 -3.96 -0.13
N GLU A 60 14.52 -4.91 0.34
CA GLU A 60 14.09 -6.21 0.86
C GLU A 60 13.08 -6.03 1.99
N GLY A 61 13.26 -5.03 2.85
CA GLY A 61 12.32 -4.71 3.94
C GLY A 61 10.91 -4.39 3.45
N THR A 62 10.80 -3.65 2.35
CA THR A 62 9.48 -3.37 1.72
C THR A 62 8.96 -4.57 0.92
N ALA A 63 9.85 -5.38 0.36
CA ALA A 63 9.55 -6.59 -0.39
C ALA A 63 9.03 -7.72 0.50
N GLN A 64 9.42 -7.73 1.78
CA GLN A 64 9.00 -8.75 2.73
C GLN A 64 7.47 -8.83 2.80
N HIS A 65 6.97 -10.06 2.76
CA HIS A 65 5.57 -10.41 2.93
C HIS A 65 4.59 -9.87 1.88
N GLN A 66 5.06 -9.37 0.73
CA GLN A 66 4.17 -8.81 -0.31
C GLN A 66 3.22 -9.84 -0.92
N MET A 67 3.64 -11.10 -1.05
CA MET A 67 2.77 -12.16 -1.58
C MET A 67 1.71 -12.60 -0.56
N GLN A 68 2.04 -12.59 0.74
CA GLN A 68 1.08 -12.81 1.82
C GLN A 68 0.06 -11.67 1.90
N MET A 69 0.51 -10.44 1.66
CA MET A 69 -0.34 -9.26 1.57
C MET A 69 -1.29 -9.36 0.37
N ARG A 70 -0.81 -9.82 -0.79
CA ARG A 70 -1.68 -10.10 -1.95
C ARG A 70 -2.81 -11.06 -1.59
N LEU A 71 -2.49 -12.17 -0.91
CA LEU A 71 -3.50 -13.15 -0.48
C LEU A 71 -4.49 -12.54 0.51
N ALA A 72 -4.04 -11.68 1.43
CA ALA A 72 -4.92 -11.00 2.38
C ALA A 72 -5.91 -10.07 1.67
N VAL A 73 -5.45 -9.30 0.68
CA VAL A 73 -6.31 -8.43 -0.13
C VAL A 73 -7.30 -9.24 -0.98
N GLN A 74 -6.85 -10.34 -1.58
CA GLN A 74 -7.75 -11.25 -2.32
C GLN A 74 -8.85 -11.82 -1.42
N LYS A 75 -8.54 -12.16 -0.16
CA LYS A 75 -9.53 -12.61 0.83
C LYS A 75 -10.55 -11.54 1.21
N LEU A 76 -10.26 -10.27 0.98
CA LEU A 76 -11.23 -9.17 1.13
C LEU A 76 -12.19 -9.05 -0.05
N GLY A 77 -12.02 -9.87 -1.10
CA GLY A 77 -12.80 -9.79 -2.33
C GLY A 77 -12.34 -8.70 -3.29
N LEU A 78 -11.15 -8.11 -3.06
CA LEU A 78 -10.62 -7.04 -3.90
C LEU A 78 -9.78 -7.61 -5.05
N PRO A 79 -10.10 -7.26 -6.32
CA PRO A 79 -9.23 -7.53 -7.45
C PRO A 79 -7.81 -7.01 -7.17
N THR A 80 -6.82 -7.82 -7.53
CA THR A 80 -5.43 -7.54 -7.18
C THR A 80 -4.48 -7.89 -8.31
N MET A 81 -3.57 -6.96 -8.62
CA MET A 81 -2.48 -7.18 -9.55
C MET A 81 -1.12 -6.90 -8.89
N THR A 82 -0.06 -7.46 -9.47
CA THR A 82 1.33 -7.22 -9.07
C THR A 82 2.13 -6.71 -10.26
N PHE A 83 3.11 -5.85 -10.00
CA PHE A 83 4.12 -5.48 -10.99
C PHE A 83 5.48 -5.41 -10.31
N GLU A 84 6.55 -5.72 -11.03
CA GLU A 84 7.92 -5.68 -10.51
C GLU A 84 8.60 -4.36 -10.87
N GLY A 85 9.51 -3.90 -10.00
CA GLY A 85 10.36 -2.75 -10.27
C GLY A 85 11.33 -2.49 -9.13
N ASN A 86 12.27 -1.58 -9.33
CA ASN A 86 13.16 -1.09 -8.29
C ASN A 86 12.99 0.43 -8.17
N MET A 87 12.87 0.94 -6.94
CA MET A 87 12.76 2.39 -6.74
C MET A 87 14.05 3.15 -7.02
N ALA A 88 15.20 2.46 -6.99
CA ALA A 88 16.53 3.04 -7.05
C ALA A 88 17.28 2.71 -8.35
N ASP A 89 16.76 1.80 -9.18
CA ASP A 89 17.37 1.39 -10.44
C ASP A 89 16.31 1.28 -11.54
N GLU A 90 16.27 2.26 -12.43
CA GLU A 90 15.33 2.31 -13.55
C GLU A 90 15.49 1.14 -14.52
N ARG A 91 16.69 0.54 -14.61
CA ARG A 91 16.95 -0.59 -15.50
C ARG A 91 16.19 -1.85 -15.09
N GLU A 92 15.73 -1.89 -13.84
CA GLU A 92 14.94 -2.98 -13.29
C GLU A 92 13.42 -2.72 -13.35
N PHE A 93 12.99 -1.66 -14.05
CA PHE A 93 11.59 -1.34 -14.28
C PHE A 93 11.26 -1.25 -15.77
N ASP A 94 10.32 -2.09 -16.21
CA ASP A 94 9.77 -2.06 -17.57
C ASP A 94 8.47 -1.26 -17.55
N GLU A 95 8.58 0.04 -17.84
CA GLU A 95 7.45 0.98 -17.83
C GLU A 95 6.38 0.59 -18.85
N GLY A 96 6.78 0.23 -20.08
CA GLY A 96 5.84 -0.12 -21.14
C GLY A 96 5.01 -1.36 -20.81
N LYS A 97 5.64 -2.37 -20.20
CA LYS A 97 4.94 -3.56 -19.69
C LYS A 97 4.06 -3.22 -18.48
N ALA A 98 4.57 -2.44 -17.53
CA ALA A 98 3.81 -2.06 -16.34
C ALA A 98 2.54 -1.29 -16.73
N GLN A 99 2.65 -0.30 -17.61
CA GLN A 99 1.53 0.50 -18.10
C GLN A 99 0.49 -0.39 -18.78
N ARG A 100 0.90 -1.24 -19.73
CA ARG A 100 -0.03 -2.15 -20.42
C ARG A 100 -0.79 -3.08 -19.45
N MET A 101 -0.11 -3.61 -18.44
CA MET A 101 -0.73 -4.48 -17.44
C MET A 101 -1.70 -3.70 -16.54
N ILE A 102 -1.40 -2.44 -16.26
CA ILE A 102 -2.27 -1.54 -15.52
C ILE A 102 -3.53 -1.25 -16.35
N ASP A 103 -3.38 -0.93 -17.63
CA ASP A 103 -4.50 -0.63 -18.52
C ASP A 103 -5.45 -1.82 -18.60
N LEU A 104 -4.91 -3.01 -18.90
CA LEU A 104 -5.68 -4.25 -18.92
C LEU A 104 -6.37 -4.56 -17.58
N PHE A 105 -5.72 -4.27 -16.46
CA PHE A 105 -6.35 -4.46 -15.15
C PHE A 105 -7.52 -3.51 -14.95
N ILE A 106 -7.39 -2.25 -15.35
CA ILE A 106 -8.45 -1.25 -15.22
C ILE A 106 -9.60 -1.55 -16.19
N THR A 107 -9.32 -1.84 -17.46
CA THR A 107 -10.34 -2.06 -18.48
C THR A 107 -11.00 -3.42 -18.36
N GLU A 108 -10.22 -4.50 -18.24
CA GLU A 108 -10.74 -5.86 -18.30
C GLU A 108 -11.14 -6.40 -16.92
N THR A 109 -10.37 -6.10 -15.87
CA THR A 109 -10.67 -6.64 -14.53
C THR A 109 -11.65 -5.75 -13.77
N LEU A 110 -11.51 -4.43 -13.86
CA LEU A 110 -12.40 -3.49 -13.17
C LEU A 110 -13.56 -3.00 -14.05
N GLY A 111 -13.53 -3.25 -15.36
CA GLY A 111 -14.58 -2.81 -16.28
C GLY A 111 -14.67 -1.28 -16.42
N ARG A 112 -13.59 -0.55 -16.12
CA ARG A 112 -13.57 0.92 -16.14
C ARG A 112 -13.00 1.43 -17.45
N LYS A 113 -13.56 2.52 -17.95
CA LYS A 113 -13.02 3.22 -19.13
C LYS A 113 -11.75 3.95 -18.74
N GLU A 114 -10.76 3.97 -19.63
CA GLU A 114 -9.58 4.83 -19.47
C GLU A 114 -10.01 6.28 -19.24
N VAL A 115 -9.36 6.90 -18.27
CA VAL A 115 -9.44 8.35 -18.08
C VAL A 115 -8.59 8.95 -19.19
N LYS A 116 -9.22 9.59 -20.17
CA LYS A 116 -8.51 10.41 -21.14
C LYS A 116 -8.14 11.72 -20.45
N ASP A 117 -6.86 12.04 -20.42
CA ASP A 117 -6.35 13.34 -19.99
C ASP A 117 -6.84 14.48 -20.90
#